data_AF-A0A1J5PIU5-F1
#
_entry.id   AF-A0A1J5PIU5-F1
#
_cell.length_a   1.000
_cell.length_b   1.000
_cell.length_c   1.000
_cell.angle_alpha   90.00
_cell.angle_beta   90.00
_cell.angle_gamma   90.00
#
_symmetry.space_group_name_H-M   'P 1'
#
loop_
_entity.id
_entity.type
_entity.pdbx_description
1 polymer ?
#
loop_
_entity_poly.entity_id
_entity_poly.type
_entity_poly.pdbx_seq_one_letter_code
_entity_poly.pdbx_strand_id
1 'polypeptide(L)'
;MGIDDIDARETTSQRVMAKSHAWQSWDNVFALKNAIEKSGWKSKDDDKLVIEALEGMTLPNSLGHPQGAKILRREDHSGMVDCYSSRVEGGKLEVKKKVTKEDLIKALPPRFDFSKEAI
;
A
#
# COMPACT_ATOMS: atom_id res chain seq x y z
N MET A 1 -0.48 -20.36 -10.67
CA MET A 1 -0.64 -20.96 -9.32
C MET A 1 -1.61 -22.13 -9.29
N GLY A 2 -2.03 -22.71 -10.43
CA GLY A 2 -3.16 -23.64 -10.44
C GLY A 2 -4.46 -22.98 -9.98
N ILE A 3 -4.59 -21.67 -10.23
CA ILE A 3 -5.73 -20.82 -9.89
C ILE A 3 -6.15 -20.15 -11.19
N ASP A 4 -7.45 -20.07 -11.47
CA ASP A 4 -7.96 -19.34 -12.63
C ASP A 4 -8.04 -17.83 -12.38
N ASP A 5 -7.90 -17.03 -13.44
CA ASP A 5 -7.77 -15.57 -13.34
C ASP A 5 -9.11 -14.82 -13.20
N ILE A 6 -10.26 -15.51 -13.32
CA ILE A 6 -11.59 -14.89 -13.33
C ILE A 6 -12.28 -15.06 -11.97
N ASP A 7 -12.35 -16.29 -11.48
CA ASP A 7 -13.07 -16.68 -10.28
C ASP A 7 -12.14 -16.96 -9.09
N ALA A 8 -10.82 -16.91 -9.30
CA ALA A 8 -9.80 -17.26 -8.32
C ALA A 8 -9.96 -18.69 -7.74
N ARG A 9 -10.54 -19.62 -8.52
CA ARG A 9 -10.78 -21.01 -8.14
C ARG A 9 -9.56 -21.88 -8.42
N GLU A 10 -9.31 -22.86 -7.55
CA GLU A 10 -8.31 -23.90 -7.79
C GLU A 10 -8.68 -24.76 -9.01
N THR A 11 -7.73 -25.00 -9.91
CA THR A 11 -7.96 -25.82 -11.13
C THR A 11 -8.25 -27.30 -10.81
N THR A 12 -7.97 -27.74 -9.58
CA THR A 12 -8.14 -29.12 -9.12
C THR A 12 -9.26 -29.28 -8.08
N SER A 13 -9.95 -28.20 -7.69
CA SER A 13 -10.97 -28.24 -6.64
C SER A 13 -12.06 -27.16 -6.83
N GLN A 14 -13.01 -27.08 -5.91
CA GLN A 14 -14.04 -26.03 -5.89
C GLN A 14 -13.70 -24.88 -4.94
N ARG A 15 -12.48 -24.86 -4.36
CA ARG A 15 -12.04 -23.81 -3.43
C ARG A 15 -11.72 -22.52 -4.19
N VAL A 16 -12.11 -21.39 -3.60
CA VAL A 16 -11.80 -20.05 -4.10
C VAL A 16 -10.73 -19.42 -3.21
N MET A 17 -9.68 -18.91 -3.85
CA MET A 17 -8.55 -18.29 -3.18
C MET A 17 -8.86 -16.83 -2.82
N ALA A 18 -9.13 -16.58 -1.54
CA ALA A 18 -9.33 -15.23 -1.00
C ALA A 18 -7.99 -14.55 -0.63
N LYS A 19 -7.07 -14.40 -1.59
CA LYS A 19 -5.77 -13.72 -1.37
C LYS A 19 -5.74 -12.27 -1.86
N SER A 20 -6.90 -11.66 -2.09
CA SER A 20 -7.02 -10.25 -2.52
C SER A 20 -6.34 -9.25 -1.59
N HIS A 21 -5.95 -9.63 -0.37
CA HIS A 21 -5.23 -8.79 0.60
C HIS A 21 -3.75 -9.17 0.80
N ALA A 22 -3.28 -10.27 0.19
CA ALA A 22 -1.91 -10.77 0.41
C ALA A 22 -0.83 -9.78 -0.08
N TRP A 23 -1.18 -8.93 -1.06
CA TRP A 23 -0.28 -7.89 -1.57
C TRP A 23 0.09 -6.86 -0.50
N GLN A 24 -0.73 -6.63 0.53
CA GLN A 24 -0.49 -5.59 1.53
C GLN A 24 0.77 -5.91 2.37
N SER A 25 0.91 -7.15 2.83
CA SER A 25 2.10 -7.57 3.58
C SER A 25 3.36 -7.48 2.72
N TRP A 26 3.25 -7.80 1.43
CA TRP A 26 4.35 -7.67 0.48
C TRP A 26 4.80 -6.22 0.32
N ASP A 27 3.84 -5.31 0.07
CA ASP A 27 4.10 -3.88 -0.08
C ASP A 27 4.74 -3.28 1.17
N ASN A 28 4.24 -3.65 2.35
CA ASN A 28 4.77 -3.21 3.64
C ASN A 28 6.22 -3.67 3.88
N VAL A 29 6.54 -4.92 3.54
CA VAL A 29 7.91 -5.45 3.68
C VAL A 29 8.88 -4.71 2.75
N PHE A 30 8.48 -4.39 1.52
CA PHE A 30 9.32 -3.63 0.60
C PHE A 30 9.50 -2.17 1.04
N ALA A 31 8.45 -1.53 1.56
CA ALA A 31 8.57 -0.19 2.12
C ALA A 31 9.53 -0.15 3.32
N LEU A 32 9.39 -1.12 4.25
CA LEU A 32 10.27 -1.24 5.40
C LEU A 32 11.72 -1.54 4.98
N LYS A 33 11.92 -2.46 4.03
CA LYS A 33 13.24 -2.74 3.45
C LYS A 33 13.89 -1.47 2.91
N ASN A 34 13.17 -0.70 2.10
CA ASN A 34 13.69 0.56 1.53
C ASN A 34 14.08 1.55 2.63
N ALA A 35 13.29 1.63 3.71
CA ALA A 35 13.58 2.51 4.84
C ALA A 35 14.80 2.05 5.65
N ILE A 36 14.94 0.75 5.90
CA ILE A 36 16.11 0.16 6.55
C ILE A 36 17.37 0.43 5.73
N GLU A 37 17.33 0.20 4.42
CA GLU A 37 18.46 0.43 3.52
C GLU A 37 18.83 1.92 3.43
N LYS A 38 17.83 2.80 3.39
CA LYS A 38 18.03 4.26 3.32
C LYS A 38 18.54 4.86 4.63
N SER A 39 18.04 4.38 5.78
CA SER A 39 18.44 4.84 7.11
C SER A 39 19.78 4.27 7.56
N GLY A 40 20.18 3.11 7.00
CA GLY A 40 21.36 2.39 7.44
C GLY A 40 21.18 1.72 8.80
N TRP A 41 19.94 1.39 9.19
CA TRP A 41 19.57 0.78 10.46
C TRP A 41 20.40 -0.47 10.78
N LYS A 42 20.95 -0.54 11.99
CA LYS A 42 21.75 -1.68 12.48
C LYS A 42 21.21 -2.25 13.78
N SER A 43 20.57 -1.43 14.60
CA SER A 43 20.06 -1.80 15.91
C SER A 43 18.84 -0.96 16.29
N LYS A 44 18.16 -1.33 17.39
CA LYS A 44 16.97 -0.61 17.87
C LYS A 44 17.20 0.87 18.17
N ASP A 45 18.43 1.26 18.48
CA ASP A 45 18.78 2.68 18.69
C ASP A 45 18.58 3.51 17.40
N ASP A 46 18.50 2.86 16.24
CA ASP A 46 18.29 3.47 14.93
C ASP A 46 16.80 3.49 14.51
N ASP A 47 15.86 3.02 15.33
CA ASP A 47 14.43 2.91 14.96
C ASP A 47 13.86 4.25 14.47
N LYS A 48 14.28 5.35 15.11
CA LYS A 48 13.92 6.71 14.69
C LYS A 48 14.36 7.03 13.26
N LEU A 49 15.55 6.57 12.84
CA LEU A 49 16.05 6.81 11.49
C LEU A 49 15.20 6.08 10.44
N VAL A 50 14.68 4.90 10.76
CA VAL A 50 13.75 4.15 9.88
C VAL A 50 12.41 4.87 9.76
N ILE A 51 11.87 5.35 10.88
CA ILE A 51 10.62 6.14 10.89
C ILE A 51 10.78 7.38 10.01
N GLU A 52 11.83 8.18 10.24
CA GLU A 52 12.12 9.38 9.45
C GLU A 52 12.40 9.06 7.97
N ALA A 53 12.94 7.88 7.65
CA ALA A 53 13.13 7.44 6.27
C ALA A 53 11.82 7.08 5.55
N LEU A 54 10.82 6.55 6.28
CA LEU A 54 9.46 6.26 5.79
C LEU A 54 8.64 7.53 5.60
N GLU A 55 8.79 8.51 6.48
CA GLU A 55 8.06 9.78 6.42
C GLU A 55 8.38 10.56 5.14
N GLY A 56 7.35 10.79 4.31
CA GLY A 56 7.49 11.43 3.01
C GLY A 56 8.01 10.52 1.90
N MET A 57 8.21 9.21 2.16
CA MET A 57 8.71 8.29 1.16
C MET A 57 7.74 8.14 -0.01
N THR A 58 8.23 8.36 -1.22
CA THR A 58 7.50 8.08 -2.46
C THR A 58 7.86 6.69 -2.98
N LEU A 59 6.86 5.86 -3.22
CA LEU A 59 7.02 4.49 -3.70
C LEU A 59 6.38 4.38 -5.09
N PRO A 60 7.16 4.09 -6.15
CA PRO A 60 6.64 3.95 -7.51
C PRO A 60 5.90 2.62 -7.68
N ASN A 61 4.95 2.58 -8.62
CA ASN A 61 4.34 1.32 -9.05
C ASN A 61 5.44 0.37 -9.57
N SER A 62 5.54 -0.80 -8.96
CA SER A 62 6.61 -1.76 -9.22
C SER A 62 6.23 -3.13 -8.69
N LEU A 63 7.07 -4.15 -8.93
CA LEU A 63 6.88 -5.48 -8.34
C LEU A 63 6.86 -5.45 -6.81
N GLY A 64 7.58 -4.53 -6.18
CA GLY A 64 7.55 -4.34 -4.72
C GLY A 64 6.31 -3.61 -4.22
N HIS A 65 5.66 -2.83 -5.07
CA HIS A 65 4.52 -1.98 -4.72
C HIS A 65 3.35 -2.19 -5.68
N PRO A 66 2.74 -3.40 -5.68
CA PRO A 66 1.71 -3.78 -6.64
C PRO A 66 0.38 -3.04 -6.44
N GLN A 67 0.17 -2.39 -5.30
CA GLN A 67 -0.99 -1.51 -5.09
C GLN A 67 -0.95 -0.27 -6.00
N GLY A 68 0.24 0.07 -6.52
CA GLY A 68 0.47 1.27 -7.33
C GLY A 68 1.30 2.32 -6.61
N ALA A 69 1.54 3.43 -7.32
CA ALA A 69 2.36 4.51 -6.82
C ALA A 69 1.72 5.24 -5.63
N LYS A 70 2.52 5.56 -4.62
CA LYS A 70 2.04 6.17 -3.37
C LYS A 70 3.08 7.07 -2.71
N ILE A 71 2.60 7.90 -1.79
CA ILE A 71 3.43 8.63 -0.83
C ILE A 71 3.02 8.23 0.59
N LEU A 72 3.99 7.95 1.45
CA LEU A 72 3.77 7.76 2.87
C LEU A 72 3.80 9.13 3.54
N ARG A 73 2.63 9.66 3.89
CA ARG A 73 2.51 11.02 4.43
C ARG A 73 3.12 11.08 5.82
N ARG A 74 3.92 12.12 6.07
CA ARG A 74 4.70 12.27 7.31
C ARG A 74 3.81 12.44 8.54
N GLU A 75 2.79 13.28 8.43
CA GLU A 75 2.01 13.75 9.57
C GLU A 75 1.22 12.63 10.23
N ASP A 76 0.54 11.79 9.46
CA ASP A 76 -0.36 10.76 10.00
C ASP A 76 -0.03 9.35 9.54
N HIS A 77 1.16 9.18 8.97
CA HIS A 77 1.69 7.90 8.46
C HIS A 77 0.76 7.18 7.48
N SER A 78 -0.14 7.93 6.83
CA SER A 78 -1.08 7.38 5.86
C SER A 78 -0.42 7.18 4.49
N GLY A 79 -0.60 5.99 3.91
CA GLY A 79 -0.25 5.72 2.52
C GLY A 79 -1.27 6.34 1.57
N MET A 80 -0.91 7.43 0.91
CA MET A 80 -1.77 8.10 -0.06
C MET A 80 -1.56 7.48 -1.43
N VAL A 81 -2.61 6.87 -1.97
CA VAL A 81 -2.64 6.10 -3.23
C VAL A 81 -3.77 6.62 -4.14
N ASP A 82 -3.77 6.22 -5.41
CA ASP A 82 -4.99 6.30 -6.21
C ASP A 82 -6.04 5.31 -5.67
N CYS A 83 -7.30 5.74 -5.52
CA CYS A 83 -8.42 4.87 -5.16
C CYS A 83 -9.41 4.71 -6.31
N TYR A 84 -10.15 3.60 -6.29
CA TYR A 84 -11.06 3.24 -7.37
C TYR A 84 -12.43 2.88 -6.79
N SER A 85 -13.49 3.42 -7.39
CA SER A 85 -14.85 2.97 -7.16
C SER A 85 -15.25 2.06 -8.31
N SER A 86 -15.58 0.82 -7.98
CA SER A 86 -15.95 -0.21 -8.96
C SER A 86 -17.38 -0.69 -8.74
N ARG A 87 -18.01 -1.21 -9.79
CA ARG A 87 -19.38 -1.76 -9.76
C ARG A 87 -19.42 -3.06 -10.56
N VAL A 88 -20.13 -4.06 -10.04
CA VAL A 88 -20.36 -5.30 -10.77
C VAL A 88 -21.43 -5.07 -11.85
N GLU A 89 -21.08 -5.32 -13.11
CA GLU A 89 -21.98 -5.22 -14.27
C GLU A 89 -21.71 -6.38 -15.23
N GLY A 90 -22.77 -7.05 -15.72
CA GLY A 90 -22.62 -8.20 -16.64
C GLY A 90 -21.76 -9.34 -16.07
N GLY A 91 -21.71 -9.50 -14.75
CA GLY A 91 -20.88 -10.50 -14.07
C GLY A 91 -19.40 -10.13 -13.92
N LYS A 92 -18.99 -8.88 -14.23
CA LYS A 92 -17.61 -8.41 -14.12
C LYS A 92 -17.50 -7.20 -13.20
N LEU A 93 -16.37 -7.07 -12.50
CA LEU A 93 -16.06 -5.90 -11.67
C LEU A 93 -15.50 -4.77 -12.55
N GLU A 94 -16.32 -3.77 -12.85
CA GLU A 94 -15.97 -2.66 -13.72
C GLU A 94 -15.56 -1.43 -12.91
N VAL A 95 -14.39 -0.85 -13.21
CA VAL A 95 -13.94 0.42 -12.58
C VAL A 95 -14.78 1.58 -13.14
N LYS A 96 -15.48 2.31 -12.27
CA LYS A 96 -16.36 3.42 -12.66
C LYS A 96 -15.75 4.79 -12.42
N LYS A 97 -14.89 4.90 -11.41
CA LYS A 97 -14.22 6.16 -11.07
C LYS A 97 -12.84 5.89 -10.51
N LYS A 98 -11.87 6.67 -10.96
CA LYS A 98 -10.58 6.84 -10.30
C LYS A 98 -10.62 8.14 -9.49
N VAL A 99 -10.26 8.07 -8.21
CA VAL A 99 -9.93 9.23 -7.38
C VAL A 99 -8.41 9.28 -7.30
N THR A 100 -7.83 10.36 -7.82
CA THR A 100 -6.37 10.47 -7.85
C THR A 100 -5.82 10.62 -6.44
N LYS A 101 -4.57 10.20 -6.24
CA LYS A 101 -3.81 10.44 -5.02
C LYS A 101 -3.85 11.92 -4.63
N GLU A 102 -3.71 12.82 -5.60
CA GLU A 102 -3.71 14.27 -5.40
C GLU A 102 -5.08 14.77 -4.90
N ASP A 103 -6.18 14.24 -5.44
CA ASP A 103 -7.53 14.57 -4.96
C ASP A 103 -7.78 14.01 -3.55
N LEU A 104 -7.30 12.81 -3.26
CA LEU A 104 -7.39 12.20 -1.93
C LEU A 104 -6.60 13.01 -0.90
N ILE A 105 -5.39 13.45 -1.22
CA ILE A 105 -4.59 14.30 -0.32
C ILE A 105 -5.33 15.59 0.02
N LYS A 106 -6.00 16.21 -0.96
CA LYS A 106 -6.83 17.41 -0.73
C LYS A 106 -8.06 17.11 0.12
N ALA A 107 -8.72 15.99 -0.12
CA ALA A 107 -9.97 15.61 0.57
C ALA A 107 -9.74 15.04 1.98
N LEU A 108 -8.56 14.49 2.25
CA LEU A 108 -8.20 13.82 3.50
C LEU A 108 -6.98 14.50 4.12
N PRO A 109 -7.13 15.71 4.69
CA PRO A 109 -6.04 16.36 5.40
C PRO A 109 -5.63 15.52 6.63
N PRO A 110 -4.36 15.61 7.08
CA PRO A 110 -3.93 14.95 8.30
C PRO A 110 -4.82 15.32 9.49
N ARG A 111 -5.21 14.31 10.26
CA ARG A 111 -6.00 14.51 11.50
C ARG A 111 -5.12 14.60 12.75
N PHE A 112 -3.93 14.03 12.67
CA PHE A 112 -2.92 14.00 13.72
C PHE A 112 -1.55 14.24 13.09
N ASP A 113 -0.58 14.65 13.89
CA ASP A 113 0.81 14.88 13.48
C ASP A 113 1.76 14.08 14.37
N PHE A 114 1.95 12.80 14.04
CA PHE A 114 2.84 11.87 14.72
C PHE A 114 4.31 12.26 14.59
N SER A 115 4.67 13.14 13.65
CA SER A 115 6.05 13.62 13.51
C SER A 115 6.50 14.54 14.66
N LYS A 116 5.57 14.91 15.55
CA LYS A 116 5.82 15.67 16.78
C LYS A 116 5.82 14.81 18.05
N GLU A 117 5.43 13.55 17.94
CA GLU A 117 5.38 12.64 19.08
C GLU A 117 6.77 12.09 19.42
N ALA A 118 6.98 11.75 20.70
CA ALA A 118 8.18 11.06 21.11
C ALA A 118 8.17 9.61 20.59
N ILE A 119 9.35 9.11 20.23
CA ILE A 119 9.58 7.71 19.79
C ILE A 119 10.07 6.90 20.98
#